data_AF-A0A0B8NH10-F1
#
_entry.id   AF-A0A0B8NH10-F1
#
_cell.length_a   1.000
_cell.length_b   1.000
_cell.length_c   1.000
_cell.angle_alpha   90.00
_cell.angle_beta   90.00
_cell.angle_gamma   90.00
#
_symmetry.space_group_name_H-M   'P 1'
#
loop_
_entity.id
_entity.type
_entity.pdbx_description
1 polymer ?
#
loop_
_entity_poly.entity_id
_entity_poly.type
_entity_poly.pdbx_seq_one_letter_code
_entity_poly.pdbx_strand_id
1 'polypeptide(L)' 'MDPNTALTRIRALIEEHDDLAAEEDYDQNIAVRILFDLTEEFEDLDRWLRRGGFPPEDWAQRSQEVST' A
#
# COMPACT_ATOMS: atom_id res chain seq x y z
N MET A 1 13.14 -0.69 -7.02
CA MET A 1 11.97 -0.04 -6.42
C MET A 1 12.47 0.82 -5.27
N ASP A 2 11.84 1.96 -5.02
CA ASP A 2 11.97 2.69 -3.76
C ASP A 2 10.84 2.25 -2.81
N PRO A 3 11.14 1.64 -1.65
CA PRO A 3 10.13 1.15 -0.71
C PRO A 3 9.27 2.28 -0.10
N ASN A 4 9.82 3.49 0.07
CA ASN A 4 9.05 4.62 0.59
C ASN A 4 8.01 5.10 -0.42
N THR A 5 8.40 5.17 -1.70
CA THR A 5 7.49 5.47 -2.80
C THR A 5 6.40 4.39 -2.92
N ALA A 6 6.77 3.11 -2.84
CA ALA A 6 5.82 2.00 -2.85
C ALA A 6 4.77 2.09 -1.73
N LEU A 7 5.24 2.35 -0.50
CA LEU A 7 4.35 2.49 0.65
C LEU A 7 3.42 3.71 0.51
N THR A 8 3.94 4.82 0.01
CA THR A 8 3.14 6.01 -0.28
C THR A 8 2.03 5.69 -1.29
N ARG A 9 2.36 4.93 -2.34
CA ARG A 9 1.41 4.55 -3.38
C ARG A 9 0.32 3.60 -2.85
N ILE A 10 0.71 2.59 -2.08
CA ILE A 10 -0.24 1.67 -1.42
C ILE A 10 -1.22 2.43 -0.52
N ARG A 11 -0.73 3.37 0.29
CA ARG A 11 -1.59 4.19 1.17
C ARG A 11 -2.57 5.04 0.37
N ALA A 12 -2.11 5.67 -0.71
CA ALA A 12 -2.97 6.48 -1.58
C ALA A 12 -4.06 5.64 -2.25
N LEU A 13 -3.77 4.41 -2.66
CA LEU A 13 -4.75 3.49 -3.25
C LEU A 13 -5.82 3.04 -2.24
N ILE A 14 -5.43 2.83 -0.98
CA ILE A 14 -6.37 2.53 0.11
C ILE A 14 -7.28 3.73 0.36
N GLU A 15 -6.72 4.94 0.43
CA GLU A 15 -7.49 6.18 0.61
C GLU A 15 -8.46 6.41 -0.56
N GLU A 16 -8.02 6.22 -1.81
CA GLU A 16 -8.87 6.31 -3.00
C GLU A 16 -10.03 5.30 -2.95
N HIS A 17 -9.77 4.08 -2.51
CA HIS A 17 -10.83 3.08 -2.33
C HIS A 17 -11.83 3.49 -1.24
N ASP A 18 -11.35 3.96 -0.10
CA ASP A 18 -12.20 4.34 1.04
C ASP A 18 -13.08 5.55 0.71
N ASP A 19 -12.54 6.53 -0.03
CA ASP A 19 -13.28 7.68 -0.52
C ASP A 19 -14.41 7.26 -1.47
N LEU A 20 -14.11 6.38 -2.43
CA LEU A 20 -15.11 5.89 -3.38
C LEU A 20 -16.16 5.00 -2.71
N ALA A 21 -15.77 4.17 -1.74
CA ALA A 21 -16.70 3.31 -1.00
C ALA A 21 -17.73 4.11 -0.18
N ALA A 22 -17.46 5.39 0.11
CA ALA A 22 -18.40 6.29 0.77
C ALA A 22 -19.46 6.87 -0.19
N GLU A 23 -19.32 6.70 -1.51
CA GLU A 23 -20.26 7.20 -2.52
C GLU A 23 -21.44 6.22 -2.73
N GLU A 24 -22.66 6.76 -2.85
CA GLU A 24 -23.88 5.94 -3.03
C GLU A 24 -23.94 5.19 -4.38
N ASP A 25 -23.19 5.65 -5.39
CA ASP A 25 -23.15 5.08 -6.75
C ASP A 25 -21.75 4.56 -7.12
N TYR A 26 -21.20 3.74 -6.23
CA TYR A 26 -19.85 3.17 -6.34
C TYR A 26 -19.64 2.35 -7.62
N ASP A 27 -18.75 2.83 -8.51
CA ASP A 27 -18.37 2.11 -9.73
C ASP A 27 -17.41 0.96 -9.40
N GLN A 28 -17.93 -0.27 -9.51
CA GLN A 28 -17.18 -1.51 -9.31
C GLN A 28 -15.96 -1.65 -10.24
N ASN A 29 -15.96 -1.01 -11.42
CA ASN A 29 -14.80 -1.05 -12.31
C ASN A 29 -13.63 -0.25 -11.73
N ILE A 30 -13.90 0.85 -11.03
CA ILE A 30 -12.87 1.65 -10.37
C ILE A 30 -12.29 0.86 -9.19
N ALA A 31 -13.15 0.21 -8.41
CA ALA A 31 -12.75 -0.70 -7.34
C ALA A 31 -11.77 -1.78 -7.80
N VAL A 32 -12.11 -2.45 -8.91
CA VAL A 32 -11.30 -3.51 -9.50
C VAL A 32 -9.95 -2.97 -9.96
N ARG A 33 -9.91 -1.79 -10.58
CA ARG A 33 -8.66 -1.13 -10.97
C ARG A 33 -7.77 -0.86 -9.76
N ILE A 34 -8.32 -0.29 -8.69
CA ILE A 34 -7.57 -0.01 -7.46
C ILE A 34 -7.00 -1.30 -6.86
N LEU A 35 -7.77 -2.39 -6.85
CA LEU A 35 -7.30 -3.69 -6.37
C LEU A 35 -6.14 -4.25 -7.21
N PHE A 36 -6.18 -4.10 -8.54
CA PHE A 36 -5.07 -4.50 -9.41
C PHE A 36 -3.81 -3.69 -9.09
N ASP A 37 -3.93 -2.35 -9.04
CA ASP A 37 -2.80 -1.46 -8.74
C ASP A 37 -2.23 -1.74 -7.34
N LEU A 38 -3.08 -2.01 -6.35
CA LEU A 38 -2.67 -2.35 -4.99
C LEU A 38 -1.88 -3.67 -4.95
N THR A 39 -2.35 -4.66 -5.72
CA THR A 39 -1.70 -5.98 -5.80
C THR A 39 -0.32 -5.85 -6.43
N GLU A 40 -0.18 -5.07 -7.51
CA GLU A 40 1.10 -4.84 -8.17
C GLU A 40 2.12 -4.16 -7.25
N GLU A 41 1.73 -3.07 -6.59
CA GLU A 41 2.60 -2.34 -5.67
C GLU A 41 3.03 -3.20 -4.47
N PHE A 42 2.11 -4.02 -3.95
CA PHE A 42 2.41 -4.94 -2.87
C PHE A 42 3.37 -6.05 -3.30
N GLU A 43 3.14 -6.68 -4.45
CA GLU A 43 4.01 -7.75 -4.97
C GLU A 43 5.42 -7.25 -5.26
N ASP A 44 5.56 -6.03 -5.78
CA ASP A 44 6.86 -5.43 -6.02
C ASP A 44 7.59 -5.12 -4.71
N LEU A 45 6.87 -4.65 -3.68
CA LEU A 45 7.43 -4.40 -2.36
C LEU A 45 7.84 -5.72 -1.66
N ASP A 46 7.00 -6.75 -1.71
CA ASP A 46 7.32 -8.09 -1.21
C ASP A 46 8.57 -8.66 -1.92
N ARG A 47 8.64 -8.53 -3.25
CA ARG A 47 9.80 -8.98 -4.03
C ARG A 47 11.07 -8.23 -3.64
N TRP A 48 10.97 -6.92 -3.39
CA TRP A 48 12.09 -6.11 -2.91
C TRP A 48 12.60 -6.59 -1.55
N LEU A 49 11.70 -6.77 -0.58
CA LEU A 49 12.03 -7.22 0.77
C LEU A 49 12.63 -8.63 0.78
N ARG A 50 12.05 -9.56 0.00
CA ARG A 50 12.58 -10.94 -0.13
C ARG A 50 14.00 -11.00 -0.69
N ARG A 51 14.45 -9.98 -1.43
CA ARG A 51 15.81 -9.88 -1.95
C ARG A 51 16.80 -9.23 -0.98
N GLY A 52 16.38 -8.94 0.26
CA GLY A 52 17.19 -8.26 1.26
C GLY A 52 17.15 -6.73 1.13
N GLY A 53 16.16 -6.19 0.43
CA GLY A 53 15.89 -4.75 0.40
C GLY A 53 15.49 -4.22 1.77
N PHE A 54 15.74 -2.93 2.01
CA PHE A 54 15.32 -2.28 3.25
C PHE A 54 13.82 -2.00 3.24
N PRO A 55 13.15 -2.07 4.41
CA PRO A 55 11.77 -1.66 4.55
C PRO A 55 11.61 -0.14 4.40
N PRO A 56 10.39 0.34 4.13
CA PRO A 56 10.07 1.76 4.23
C PRO A 56 10.42 2.32 5.62
N GLU A 57 10.87 3.57 5.68
CA GLU A 57 11.34 4.22 6.92
C GLU A 57 10.26 4.29 7.99
N ASP A 58 9.02 4.59 7.58
CA ASP A 58 7.85 4.64 8.45
C ASP A 58 7.58 3.32 9.19
N TRP A 59 7.99 2.18 8.63
CA TRP A 59 7.83 0.88 9.30
C TRP A 59 8.85 0.68 10.42
N ALA A 60 10.03 1.31 10.32
CA ALA A 60 11.05 1.24 11.34
C ALA A 60 10.63 1.97 12.63
N GLN A 61 9.84 3.04 12.54
CA GLN A 61 9.31 3.75 13.72
C GLN A 61 8.32 2.90 14.54
N ARG A 62 7.46 2.11 13.89
CA ARG A 62 6.45 1.29 14.60
C ARG A 62 7.02 0.05 15.30
N SER A 63 8.20 -0.41 14.89
CA SER A 63 8.83 -1.60 15.50
C SER A 63 9.35 -1.35 16.92
N GLN A 64 9.48 -0.08 17.34
CA GLN A 64 9.92 0.30 18.69
C GLN A 64 8.76 0.40 19.70
N GLU A 65 7.50 0.51 19.24
CA GLU A 65 6.35 0.70 20.12
C GLU A 65 5.77 -0.62 20.69
N VAL A 66 6.12 -1.77 20.09
CA VAL A 66 5.58 -3.10 20.48
C VAL A 66 6.43 -3.79 21.57
N SER A 67 7.45 -3.13 22.11
CA SER A 67 8.33 -3.69 23.16
C SER A 67 8.08 -3.15 24.58
N THR A 68 6.86 -2.67 24.89
CA THR A 68 6.51 -2.15 26.23
C THR A 68 5.45 -3.00 26.92
#